data_AF-A0A3L7SF77-F1
#
_entry.id   AF-A0A3L7SF77-F1
#
_cell.length_a   1.000
_cell.length_b   1.000
_cell.length_c   1.000
_cell.angle_alpha   90.00
_cell.angle_beta   90.00
_cell.angle_gamma   90.00
#
_symmetry.space_group_name_H-M   'P 1'
#
loop_
_entity.id
_entity.type
_entity.pdbx_description
1 polymer ?
#
loop_
_entity_poly.entity_id
_entity_poly.type
_entity_poly.pdbx_seq_one_letter_code
_entity_poly.pdbx_strand_id
1 'polypeptide(L)'
;MILAPPPVSMPSAVRIRAACGCGLIACLAVAVPIRADHREKAFAEVDEVPEVTVVRNSFARVSGLEPGQEIGDPWWDDVETGHVGEEPNRDEARDTGPGDGDTRRPNEQMRRRTARQRGQAAMNALRGDLSLVRHTSPALDAAARAEVLAAGQRAVDEIVAAPFTAPRAHVRAALSAALEAHAGAGAVAAWKHEIDQRSERRRRAAIAVIVEAVDQSHGLDDGQRAAVAEGLARGWQNSWEMVLGHAQRPGRSLPSGVAECVAQAVGTAASSQRTGGGTP
;
A
#
# COMPACT_ATOMS: atom_id res chain seq x y z
N MET A 1 54.39 13.87 -30.42
CA MET A 1 54.27 12.42 -30.15
C MET A 1 52.98 12.20 -29.39
N ILE A 2 51.93 11.72 -30.07
CA ILE A 2 50.63 11.42 -29.48
C ILE A 2 50.52 9.90 -29.48
N LEU A 3 50.53 9.30 -28.29
CA LEU A 3 50.36 7.86 -28.09
C LEU A 3 48.86 7.53 -28.14
N ALA A 4 48.46 6.70 -29.11
CA ALA A 4 47.12 6.16 -29.17
C ALA A 4 46.91 5.09 -28.07
N PRO A 5 45.74 5.06 -27.41
CA PRO A 5 45.43 3.99 -26.46
C PRO A 5 45.08 2.67 -27.16
N PRO A 6 45.38 1.51 -26.55
CA PRO A 6 45.08 0.20 -27.14
C PRO A 6 43.57 -0.13 -27.07
N PRO A 7 43.08 -1.02 -27.96
CA PRO A 7 41.68 -1.40 -28.00
C PRO A 7 41.30 -2.28 -26.80
N VAL A 8 40.14 -1.96 -26.19
CA VAL A 8 39.51 -2.74 -25.13
C VAL A 8 38.79 -3.93 -25.77
N SER A 9 39.23 -5.14 -25.41
CA SER A 9 38.60 -6.41 -25.78
C SER A 9 37.37 -6.64 -24.91
N MET A 10 36.17 -6.70 -25.51
CA MET A 10 34.94 -7.07 -24.78
C MET A 10 34.76 -8.59 -24.78
N PRO A 11 34.49 -9.22 -23.61
CA PRO A 11 34.18 -10.63 -23.56
C PRO A 11 32.77 -10.93 -24.06
N SER A 12 32.71 -12.09 -24.71
CA SER A 12 31.63 -12.72 -25.46
C SER A 12 30.30 -12.90 -24.74
N ALA A 13 29.24 -12.86 -25.54
CA ALA A 13 27.86 -13.19 -25.20
C ALA A 13 27.72 -14.55 -24.49
N VAL A 14 27.12 -14.52 -23.29
CA VAL A 14 26.64 -15.71 -22.58
C VAL A 14 25.34 -16.16 -23.24
N ARG A 15 25.39 -17.29 -23.95
CA ARG A 15 24.23 -18.04 -24.40
C ARG A 15 23.64 -18.81 -23.21
N ILE A 16 22.50 -18.36 -22.67
CA ILE A 16 21.71 -19.16 -21.73
C ILE A 16 20.97 -20.22 -22.54
N ARG A 17 21.43 -21.47 -22.44
CA ARG A 17 20.73 -22.66 -22.94
C ARG A 17 19.57 -22.99 -22.01
N ALA A 18 18.38 -23.12 -22.59
CA ALA A 18 17.24 -23.78 -21.99
C ALA A 18 17.58 -25.25 -21.67
N ALA A 19 17.29 -25.67 -20.44
CA ALA A 19 17.23 -27.08 -20.06
C ALA A 19 15.82 -27.40 -19.58
N CYS A 20 15.12 -28.17 -20.41
CA CYS A 20 13.95 -28.96 -20.07
C CYS A 20 14.27 -29.89 -18.89
N GLY A 21 13.41 -29.90 -17.87
CA GLY A 21 13.45 -30.85 -16.78
C GLY A 21 12.05 -31.28 -16.41
N CYS A 22 11.57 -32.33 -17.08
CA CYS A 22 10.37 -33.06 -16.69
C CYS A 22 10.64 -33.73 -15.34
N GLY A 23 9.88 -33.33 -14.31
CA GLY A 23 9.88 -33.97 -13.01
C GLY A 23 8.45 -34.34 -12.62
N LEU A 24 8.04 -35.55 -13.01
CA LEU A 24 6.86 -36.25 -12.51
C LEU A 24 6.99 -36.43 -10.99
N ILE A 25 6.19 -35.71 -10.20
CA ILE A 25 5.93 -36.07 -8.80
C ILE A 25 4.49 -36.57 -8.71
N ALA A 26 4.39 -37.90 -8.62
CA ALA A 26 3.18 -38.58 -8.21
C ALA A 26 3.05 -38.45 -6.68
N CYS A 27 2.04 -37.72 -6.21
CA CYS A 27 1.57 -37.82 -4.83
C CYS A 27 0.25 -38.57 -4.82
N LEU A 28 0.30 -39.77 -4.25
CA LEU A 28 -0.82 -40.64 -3.93
C LEU A 28 -1.90 -39.90 -3.13
N ALA A 29 -3.09 -39.80 -3.69
CA ALA A 29 -4.30 -39.47 -2.96
C ALA A 29 -4.76 -40.72 -2.18
N VAL A 30 -4.67 -40.68 -0.86
CA VAL A 30 -5.37 -41.62 0.02
C VAL A 30 -6.84 -41.19 0.04
N ALA A 31 -7.69 -41.97 -0.64
CA ALA A 31 -9.13 -41.81 -0.59
C ALA A 31 -9.66 -42.24 0.78
N VAL A 32 -10.16 -41.28 1.57
CA VAL A 32 -11.01 -41.54 2.73
C VAL A 32 -12.46 -41.50 2.26
N PRO A 33 -13.26 -42.57 2.41
CA PRO A 33 -14.68 -42.53 2.07
C PRO A 33 -15.45 -41.76 3.15
N ILE A 34 -15.83 -40.52 2.85
CA ILE A 34 -16.84 -39.80 3.64
C ILE A 34 -18.21 -40.29 3.17
N ARG A 35 -18.91 -40.98 4.08
CA ARG A 35 -20.30 -41.41 3.90
C ARG A 35 -21.20 -40.21 3.59
N ALA A 36 -21.92 -40.31 2.49
CA ALA A 36 -23.03 -39.44 2.14
C ALA A 36 -24.25 -39.84 2.98
N ASP A 37 -24.50 -39.11 4.07
CA ASP A 37 -25.81 -39.18 4.74
C ASP A 37 -26.08 -37.95 5.63
N HIS A 38 -26.16 -36.75 5.03
CA HIS A 38 -26.81 -35.56 5.61
C HIS A 38 -27.01 -34.50 4.51
N ARG A 39 -27.96 -34.75 3.60
CA ARG A 39 -28.34 -33.79 2.56
C ARG A 39 -29.85 -33.62 2.54
N GLU A 40 -30.43 -33.03 3.58
CA GLU A 40 -31.82 -32.50 3.47
C GLU A 40 -32.31 -31.49 4.51
N LYS A 41 -31.48 -30.95 5.43
CA LYS A 41 -31.97 -29.96 6.43
C LYS A 41 -31.04 -28.78 6.75
N ALA A 42 -30.44 -28.16 5.73
CA ALA A 42 -29.65 -26.94 5.92
C ALA A 42 -29.83 -25.90 4.78
N PHE A 43 -31.06 -25.75 4.26
CA PHE A 43 -31.43 -24.69 3.31
C PHE A 43 -32.51 -23.75 3.87
N ALA A 44 -32.42 -23.44 5.17
CA ALA A 44 -33.33 -22.49 5.82
C ALA A 44 -32.55 -21.62 6.82
N GLU A 45 -31.46 -21.00 6.36
CA GLU A 45 -30.83 -19.79 6.93
C GLU A 45 -29.63 -19.45 6.03
N VAL A 46 -29.93 -19.00 4.81
CA VAL A 46 -28.97 -18.19 4.06
C VAL A 46 -29.33 -16.77 4.40
N ASP A 47 -28.64 -16.24 5.41
CA ASP A 47 -28.60 -14.80 5.67
C ASP A 47 -28.31 -14.08 4.35
N GLU A 48 -29.10 -13.05 4.11
CA GLU A 48 -29.05 -12.17 2.96
C GLU A 48 -27.60 -11.79 2.63
N VAL A 49 -27.13 -12.21 1.45
CA VAL A 49 -25.94 -11.61 0.85
C VAL A 49 -26.31 -10.15 0.57
N PRO A 50 -25.70 -9.15 1.24
CA PRO A 50 -26.09 -7.78 1.01
C PRO A 50 -25.76 -7.43 -0.44
N GLU A 51 -26.82 -7.08 -1.16
CA GLU A 51 -26.82 -6.55 -2.51
C GLU A 51 -25.73 -5.47 -2.63
N VAL A 52 -24.89 -5.59 -3.64
CA VAL A 52 -23.70 -4.75 -3.88
C VAL A 52 -24.13 -3.31 -4.18
N THR A 53 -24.43 -2.58 -3.11
CA THR A 53 -24.69 -1.14 -3.11
C THR A 53 -23.64 -0.46 -2.22
N VAL A 54 -22.35 -0.78 -2.43
CA VAL A 54 -21.25 -0.29 -1.59
C VAL A 54 -20.00 0.01 -2.41
N VAL A 55 -20.01 1.05 -3.23
CA VAL A 55 -18.76 1.57 -3.84
C VAL A 55 -18.49 3.03 -3.48
N ARG A 56 -19.49 3.79 -3.02
CA ARG A 56 -19.28 5.21 -2.68
C ARG A 56 -18.77 5.49 -1.25
N ASN A 57 -18.95 4.56 -0.32
CA ASN A 57 -18.55 4.73 1.10
C ASN A 57 -17.44 3.78 1.57
N SER A 58 -16.87 2.96 0.69
CA SER A 58 -15.91 1.91 1.05
C SER A 58 -14.52 2.44 1.41
N PHE A 59 -14.15 3.65 1.00
CA PHE A 59 -12.83 4.20 1.35
C PHE A 59 -12.66 4.43 2.87
N ALA A 60 -13.69 4.93 3.56
CA ALA A 60 -13.65 5.15 5.01
C ALA A 60 -13.62 3.82 5.80
N ARG A 61 -14.30 2.77 5.32
CA ARG A 61 -14.25 1.44 5.95
C ARG A 61 -12.95 0.70 5.67
N VAL A 62 -12.38 0.84 4.48
CA VAL A 62 -11.11 0.18 4.09
C VAL A 62 -9.89 0.82 4.78
N SER A 63 -9.94 2.11 5.10
CA SER A 63 -8.90 2.76 5.91
C SER A 63 -8.90 2.34 7.38
N GLY A 64 -9.90 1.57 7.85
CA GLY A 64 -10.02 1.12 9.24
C GLY A 64 -10.25 2.27 10.23
N LEU A 65 -10.72 3.41 9.74
CA LEU A 65 -11.15 4.56 10.54
C LEU A 65 -12.68 4.60 10.43
N GLU A 66 -13.35 3.95 11.37
CA GLU A 66 -14.81 4.01 11.48
C GLU A 66 -15.25 5.50 11.56
N PRO A 67 -16.16 5.97 10.69
CA PRO A 67 -16.65 7.33 10.76
C PRO A 67 -17.43 7.52 12.07
N GLY A 68 -16.87 8.30 13.00
CA GLY A 68 -17.45 8.53 14.33
C GLY A 68 -16.54 8.19 15.51
N GLN A 69 -15.37 7.60 15.29
CA GLN A 69 -14.30 7.71 16.29
C GLN A 69 -13.69 9.10 16.22
N GLU A 70 -14.31 10.06 16.90
CA GLU A 70 -13.60 11.27 17.31
C GLU A 70 -12.39 10.83 18.12
N ILE A 71 -11.20 10.98 17.53
CA ILE A 71 -9.91 10.67 18.14
C ILE A 71 -9.57 11.82 19.10
N GLY A 72 -10.49 12.19 19.98
CA GLY A 72 -10.31 13.20 21.02
C GLY A 72 -9.64 12.55 22.22
N ASP A 73 -8.32 12.44 22.16
CA ASP A 73 -7.50 12.13 23.32
C ASP A 73 -6.58 13.34 23.50
N PRO A 74 -6.72 14.12 24.59
CA PRO A 74 -6.17 15.48 24.71
C PRO A 74 -4.67 15.60 24.42
N TRP A 75 -3.91 14.53 24.65
CA TRP A 75 -2.47 14.46 24.34
C TRP A 75 -2.11 14.68 22.87
N TRP A 76 -3.07 14.55 21.94
CA TRP A 76 -2.89 14.81 20.51
C TRP A 76 -3.23 16.22 20.08
N ASP A 77 -4.29 16.79 20.65
CA ASP A 77 -4.80 18.10 20.25
C ASP A 77 -3.80 19.21 20.61
N ASP A 78 -3.03 19.03 21.70
CA ASP A 78 -1.94 19.95 22.09
C ASP A 78 -0.77 19.94 21.08
N VAL A 79 -0.54 18.82 20.41
CA VAL A 79 0.52 18.66 19.40
C VAL A 79 0.08 19.22 18.05
N GLU A 80 -1.20 19.06 17.69
CA GLU A 80 -1.78 19.68 16.50
C GLU A 80 -1.87 21.20 16.60
N THR A 81 -2.16 21.73 17.79
CA THR A 81 -2.26 23.18 18.02
C THR A 81 -0.91 23.85 18.22
N GLY A 82 0.13 23.12 18.66
CA GLY A 82 1.43 23.70 19.03
C GLY A 82 2.52 23.75 17.96
N HIS A 83 2.41 23.08 16.81
CA HIS A 83 3.57 22.89 15.91
C HIS A 83 3.35 22.92 14.39
N VAL A 84 2.23 23.46 13.91
CA VAL A 84 2.22 23.96 12.52
C VAL A 84 2.96 25.27 12.53
N GLY A 85 4.30 25.19 12.42
CA GLY A 85 5.21 26.30 12.53
C GLY A 85 4.63 27.55 11.89
N GLU A 86 4.51 28.62 12.68
CA GLU A 86 4.32 29.96 12.16
C GLU A 86 5.23 30.09 10.95
N GLU A 87 4.66 30.17 9.75
CA GLU A 87 5.44 30.54 8.59
C GLU A 87 6.14 31.84 9.01
N PRO A 88 7.49 31.91 9.05
CA PRO A 88 8.17 33.12 9.47
C PRO A 88 7.58 34.27 8.67
N ASN A 89 7.03 35.23 9.42
CA ASN A 89 6.10 36.22 8.93
C ASN A 89 6.63 36.83 7.63
N ARG A 90 5.89 36.64 6.54
CA ARG A 90 6.34 36.88 5.15
C ARG A 90 6.53 38.37 4.83
N ASP A 91 6.21 39.24 5.77
CA ASP A 91 6.08 40.68 5.58
C ASP A 91 7.37 41.47 5.81
N GLU A 92 8.44 40.89 6.35
CA GLU A 92 9.67 41.66 6.68
C GLU A 92 10.78 41.63 5.61
N ALA A 93 10.61 40.91 4.49
CA ALA A 93 11.65 40.77 3.46
C ALA A 93 11.33 41.48 2.13
N ARG A 94 10.69 42.66 2.17
CA ARG A 94 10.64 43.58 1.03
C ARG A 94 11.89 44.46 1.01
N ASP A 95 13.06 43.86 0.77
CA ASP A 95 14.24 44.62 0.32
C ASP A 95 14.33 44.51 -1.21
N THR A 96 13.79 45.53 -1.87
CA THR A 96 13.71 45.69 -3.32
C THR A 96 15.03 46.22 -3.87
N GLY A 97 16.03 45.35 -3.98
CA GLY A 97 17.21 45.59 -4.81
C GLY A 97 16.96 45.13 -6.26
N PRO A 98 17.06 46.01 -7.28
CA PRO A 98 16.94 45.62 -8.68
C PRO A 98 18.29 45.09 -9.17
N GLY A 99 18.51 43.77 -9.12
CA GLY A 99 19.75 43.17 -9.58
C GLY A 99 19.60 41.69 -9.91
N ASP A 100 19.62 41.38 -11.21
CA ASP A 100 19.93 40.12 -11.88
C ASP A 100 19.54 38.78 -11.21
N GLY A 101 18.55 38.11 -11.82
CA GLY A 101 18.53 36.65 -11.92
C GLY A 101 17.43 35.92 -11.15
N ASP A 102 16.16 36.12 -11.54
CA ASP A 102 14.94 35.54 -10.96
C ASP A 102 14.80 34.00 -11.11
N THR A 103 15.80 33.30 -11.66
CA THR A 103 15.75 31.84 -11.92
C THR A 103 15.93 30.98 -10.68
N ARG A 104 16.39 31.55 -9.54
CA ARG A 104 16.47 30.81 -8.26
C ARG A 104 15.11 30.64 -7.58
N ARG A 105 14.14 31.53 -7.82
CA ARG A 105 12.83 31.52 -7.14
C ARG A 105 11.94 30.33 -7.51
N PRO A 106 11.83 29.88 -8.78
CA PRO A 106 10.99 28.73 -9.14
C PRO A 106 11.44 27.42 -8.50
N ASN A 107 12.76 27.18 -8.49
CA ASN A 107 13.33 25.95 -7.90
C ASN A 107 13.13 25.91 -6.39
N GLU A 108 13.27 27.04 -5.70
CA GLU A 108 13.02 27.12 -4.26
C GLU A 108 11.54 26.91 -3.92
N GLN A 109 10.63 27.54 -4.66
CA GLN A 109 9.18 27.33 -4.47
C GLN A 109 8.78 25.87 -4.69
N MET A 110 9.32 25.22 -5.73
CA MET A 110 9.07 23.81 -6.01
C MET A 110 9.61 22.91 -4.88
N ARG A 111 10.81 23.18 -4.37
CA ARG A 111 11.40 22.47 -3.22
C ARG A 111 10.54 22.62 -1.97
N ARG A 112 10.11 23.84 -1.64
CA ARG A 112 9.22 24.12 -0.49
C ARG A 112 7.88 23.39 -0.61
N ARG A 113 7.26 23.40 -1.79
CA ARG A 113 6.01 22.66 -2.04
C ARG A 113 6.20 21.16 -1.87
N THR A 114 7.30 20.62 -2.40
CA THR A 114 7.64 19.19 -2.27
C THR A 114 7.86 18.81 -0.80
N ALA A 115 8.62 19.62 -0.06
CA ALA A 115 8.85 19.41 1.37
C ALA A 115 7.54 19.41 2.17
N ARG A 116 6.63 20.37 1.92
CA ARG A 116 5.30 20.42 2.56
C ARG A 116 4.46 19.19 2.26
N GLN A 117 4.42 18.76 1.00
CA GLN A 117 3.66 17.56 0.61
C GLN A 117 4.23 16.29 1.28
N ARG A 118 5.56 16.18 1.38
CA ARG A 118 6.22 15.07 2.08
C ARG A 118 5.96 15.10 3.58
N GLY A 119 6.08 16.27 4.21
CA GLY A 119 5.76 16.47 5.62
C GLY A 119 4.32 16.09 5.93
N GLN A 120 3.37 16.53 5.11
CA GLN A 120 1.96 16.14 5.27
C GLN A 120 1.76 14.62 5.13
N ALA A 121 2.40 13.98 4.16
CA ALA A 121 2.31 12.53 3.99
C ALA A 121 2.93 11.77 5.18
N ALA A 122 4.05 12.25 5.71
CA ALA A 122 4.72 11.70 6.89
C ALA A 122 3.86 11.86 8.15
N MET A 123 3.27 13.04 8.38
CA MET A 123 2.36 13.29 9.50
C MET A 123 1.10 12.41 9.41
N ASN A 124 0.53 12.23 8.23
CA ASN A 124 -0.61 11.34 8.05
C ASN A 124 -0.24 9.86 8.35
N ALA A 125 0.98 9.44 8.00
CA ALA A 125 1.47 8.11 8.37
C ALA A 125 1.65 7.98 9.88
N LEU A 126 2.25 8.99 10.52
CA LEU A 126 2.47 9.06 11.96
C LEU A 126 1.17 8.96 12.75
N ARG A 127 0.16 9.77 12.43
CA ARG A 127 -1.17 9.72 13.07
C ARG A 127 -1.79 8.32 12.98
N GLY A 128 -1.75 7.72 11.79
CA GLY A 128 -2.31 6.39 11.56
C GLY A 128 -1.61 5.29 12.37
N ASP A 129 -0.28 5.31 12.42
CA ASP A 129 0.50 4.27 13.11
C ASP A 129 0.52 4.49 14.64
N LEU A 130 0.44 5.72 15.15
CA LEU A 130 0.32 5.97 16.60
C LEU A 130 -1.08 5.65 17.14
N SER A 131 -2.14 5.84 16.35
CA SER A 131 -3.48 5.31 16.69
C SER A 131 -3.44 3.79 16.87
N LEU A 132 -2.65 3.08 16.04
CA LEU A 132 -2.41 1.65 16.19
C LEU A 132 -1.63 1.29 17.45
N VAL A 133 -0.58 2.04 17.76
CA VAL A 133 0.18 1.87 19.00
C VAL A 133 -0.76 1.92 20.21
N ARG A 134 -1.64 2.92 20.27
CA ARG A 134 -2.61 3.07 21.36
C ARG A 134 -3.51 1.84 21.50
N HIS A 135 -4.02 1.32 20.39
CA HIS A 135 -4.92 0.17 20.40
C HIS A 135 -4.22 -1.13 20.82
N THR A 136 -2.99 -1.32 20.36
CA THR A 136 -2.23 -2.58 20.57
C THR A 136 -1.38 -2.57 21.83
N SER A 137 -1.10 -1.40 22.40
CA SER A 137 -0.25 -1.20 23.57
C SER A 137 -0.91 -0.30 24.64
N PRO A 138 -2.12 -0.65 25.13
CA PRO A 138 -2.87 0.21 26.07
C PRO A 138 -2.19 0.37 27.44
N ALA A 139 -1.25 -0.51 27.79
CA ALA A 139 -0.54 -0.51 29.06
C ALA A 139 0.70 0.41 29.09
N LEU A 140 1.03 1.11 27.99
CA LEU A 140 2.11 2.08 27.98
C LEU A 140 1.82 3.21 28.95
N ASP A 141 2.76 3.53 29.85
CA ASP A 141 2.65 4.68 30.74
C ASP A 141 2.82 6.01 29.98
N ALA A 142 2.60 7.13 30.68
CA ALA A 142 2.64 8.45 30.06
C ALA A 142 4.04 8.84 29.53
N ALA A 143 5.11 8.42 30.21
CA ALA A 143 6.48 8.74 29.80
C ALA A 143 6.85 7.99 28.53
N ALA A 144 6.56 6.69 28.48
CA ALA A 144 6.78 5.86 27.31
C ALA A 144 5.96 6.34 26.09
N ARG A 145 4.71 6.77 26.30
CA ARG A 145 3.89 7.35 25.22
C ARG A 145 4.51 8.63 24.65
N ALA A 146 5.05 9.50 25.51
CA ALA A 146 5.73 10.72 25.07
C ALA A 146 7.01 10.41 24.27
N GLU A 147 7.80 9.42 24.68
CA GLU A 147 9.01 9.01 23.96
C GLU A 147 8.69 8.40 22.59
N VAL A 148 7.64 7.57 22.49
CA VAL A 148 7.17 7.00 21.22
C VAL A 148 6.68 8.11 20.26
N LEU A 149 5.94 9.09 20.76
CA LEU A 149 5.52 10.25 19.98
C LEU A 149 6.74 11.06 19.48
N ALA A 150 7.68 11.37 20.37
CA ALA A 150 8.88 12.12 20.03
C ALA A 150 9.77 11.39 19.01
N ALA A 151 9.83 10.05 19.05
CA ALA A 151 10.51 9.25 18.03
C ALA A 151 9.83 9.38 16.65
N GLY A 152 8.50 9.34 16.63
CA GLY A 152 7.72 9.54 15.41
C GLY A 152 7.85 10.94 14.82
N GLN A 153 7.84 11.99 15.64
CA GLN A 153 8.06 13.38 15.21
C GLN A 153 9.45 13.59 14.61
N ARG A 154 10.50 13.08 15.26
CA ARG A 154 11.86 13.11 14.71
C ARG A 154 11.95 12.43 13.34
N ALA A 155 11.26 11.30 13.17
CA ALA A 155 11.21 10.62 11.88
C ALA A 155 10.54 11.48 10.79
N VAL A 156 9.49 12.25 11.13
CA VAL A 156 8.87 13.21 10.21
C VAL A 156 9.85 14.31 9.80
N ASP A 157 10.56 14.91 10.76
CA ASP A 157 11.55 15.96 10.48
C ASP A 157 12.66 15.45 9.55
N GLU A 158 13.15 14.23 9.79
CA GLU A 158 14.13 13.55 8.94
C GLU A 158 13.61 13.33 7.50
N ILE A 159 12.33 12.93 7.33
CA ILE A 159 11.71 12.76 6.01
C ILE A 159 11.58 14.08 5.25
N VAL A 160 11.31 15.18 5.97
CA VAL A 160 11.23 16.52 5.38
C VAL A 160 12.63 16.97 4.93
N ALA A 161 13.67 16.65 5.69
CA ALA A 161 15.06 16.93 5.32
C ALA A 161 15.58 16.01 4.19
N ALA A 162 15.09 14.77 4.07
CA ALA A 162 15.59 13.76 3.13
C ALA A 162 14.58 13.43 1.99
N PRO A 163 14.83 13.83 0.74
CA PRO A 163 13.85 13.74 -0.36
C PRO A 163 13.57 12.32 -0.91
N PHE A 164 14.28 11.29 -0.48
CA PHE A 164 14.15 9.93 -1.02
C PHE A 164 13.63 8.89 -0.02
N THR A 165 13.32 9.32 1.21
CA THR A 165 12.82 8.42 2.25
C THR A 165 11.34 8.10 2.04
N ALA A 166 10.95 6.82 2.12
CA ALA A 166 9.56 6.40 2.08
C ALA A 166 8.88 6.73 3.42
N PRO A 167 7.95 7.70 3.50
CA PRO A 167 7.55 8.28 4.78
C PRO A 167 7.00 7.26 5.79
N ARG A 168 6.10 6.38 5.34
CA ARG A 168 5.48 5.36 6.19
C ARG A 168 6.47 4.32 6.70
N ALA A 169 7.40 3.85 5.88
CA ALA A 169 8.37 2.85 6.30
C ALA A 169 9.33 3.42 7.37
N HIS A 170 9.75 4.68 7.20
CA HIS A 170 10.66 5.35 8.12
C HIS A 170 10.00 5.67 9.47
N VAL A 171 8.77 6.19 9.46
CA VAL A 171 7.97 6.38 10.69
C VAL A 171 7.79 5.07 11.44
N ARG A 172 7.46 3.97 10.75
CA ARG A 172 7.28 2.66 11.39
C ARG A 172 8.56 2.13 12.01
N ALA A 173 9.70 2.30 11.34
CA ALA A 173 10.98 1.89 11.90
C ALA A 173 11.25 2.62 13.23
N ALA A 174 11.04 3.93 13.27
CA ALA A 174 11.21 4.74 14.48
C ALA A 174 10.24 4.33 15.60
N LEU A 175 8.96 4.13 15.28
CA LEU A 175 7.95 3.69 16.26
C LEU A 175 8.24 2.28 16.78
N SER A 176 8.65 1.34 15.92
CA SER A 176 9.04 -0.02 16.34
C SER A 176 10.17 0.03 17.36
N ALA A 177 11.22 0.79 17.08
CA ALA A 177 12.37 0.91 17.97
C ALA A 177 11.99 1.50 19.33
N ALA A 178 11.15 2.55 19.34
CA ALA A 178 10.66 3.14 20.59
C ALA A 178 9.76 2.15 21.36
N LEU A 179 8.89 1.41 20.69
CA LEU A 179 8.04 0.41 21.35
C LEU A 179 8.84 -0.75 21.93
N GLU A 180 9.88 -1.20 21.24
CA GLU A 180 10.78 -2.25 21.74
C GLU A 180 11.46 -1.82 23.05
N ALA A 181 11.71 -0.52 23.24
CA ALA A 181 12.28 0.01 24.47
C ALA A 181 11.28 0.05 25.66
N HIS A 182 9.97 0.15 25.42
CA HIS A 182 8.99 0.41 26.50
C HIS A 182 7.84 -0.61 26.66
N ALA A 183 7.37 -1.24 25.57
CA ALA A 183 6.13 -2.03 25.56
C ALA A 183 6.36 -3.55 25.67
N GLY A 184 7.62 -3.99 25.57
CA GLY A 184 8.00 -5.40 25.50
C GLY A 184 7.65 -6.06 24.16
N ALA A 185 8.18 -7.27 23.94
CA ALA A 185 8.08 -7.96 22.65
C ALA A 185 6.63 -8.29 22.22
N GLY A 186 5.73 -8.56 23.16
CA GLY A 186 4.33 -8.90 22.88
C GLY A 186 3.56 -7.75 22.24
N ALA A 187 3.72 -6.53 22.76
CA ALA A 187 3.07 -5.34 22.23
C ALA A 187 3.59 -4.97 20.83
N VAL A 188 4.90 -5.07 20.61
CA VAL A 188 5.53 -4.87 19.30
C VAL A 188 5.00 -5.89 18.28
N ALA A 189 4.87 -7.16 18.67
CA ALA A 189 4.32 -8.20 17.80
C ALA A 189 2.85 -7.94 17.45
N ALA A 190 2.02 -7.52 18.43
CA ALA A 190 0.62 -7.16 18.20
C ALA A 190 0.49 -5.96 17.24
N TRP A 191 1.30 -4.93 17.42
CA TRP A 191 1.35 -3.75 16.54
C TRP A 191 1.76 -4.11 15.11
N LYS A 192 2.84 -4.89 14.93
CA LYS A 192 3.30 -5.38 13.61
C LYS A 192 2.21 -6.22 12.93
N HIS A 193 1.57 -7.13 13.68
CA HIS A 193 0.50 -7.96 13.16
C HIS A 193 -0.68 -7.14 12.63
N GLU A 194 -1.12 -6.11 13.36
CA GLU A 194 -2.21 -5.24 12.91
C GLU A 194 -1.81 -4.40 11.68
N ILE A 195 -0.56 -3.97 11.58
CA ILE A 195 -0.03 -3.32 10.36
C ILE A 195 -0.14 -4.25 9.15
N ASP A 196 0.22 -5.52 9.31
CA ASP A 196 0.16 -6.51 8.24
C ASP A 196 -1.30 -6.77 7.84
N GLN A 197 -2.19 -6.95 8.81
CA GLN A 197 -3.61 -7.13 8.55
C GLN A 197 -4.21 -5.93 7.79
N ARG A 198 -3.89 -4.69 8.18
CA ARG A 198 -4.34 -3.48 7.47
C ARG A 198 -3.80 -3.42 6.05
N SER A 199 -2.56 -3.82 5.84
CA SER A 199 -1.94 -3.83 4.52
C SER A 199 -2.62 -4.87 3.62
N GLU A 200 -2.93 -6.05 4.14
CA GLU A 200 -3.68 -7.08 3.41
C GLU A 200 -5.14 -6.66 3.12
N ARG A 201 -5.81 -5.97 4.06
CA ARG A 201 -7.14 -5.38 3.82
C ARG A 201 -7.11 -4.35 2.67
N ARG A 202 -6.12 -3.44 2.68
CA ARG A 202 -5.94 -2.46 1.59
C ARG A 202 -5.64 -3.13 0.26
N ARG A 203 -4.76 -4.13 0.25
CA ARG A 203 -4.45 -4.91 -0.95
C ARG A 203 -5.69 -5.54 -1.56
N ARG A 204 -6.49 -6.26 -0.77
CA ARG A 204 -7.74 -6.87 -1.24
C ARG A 204 -8.73 -5.83 -1.78
N ALA A 205 -8.87 -4.71 -1.09
CA ALA A 205 -9.73 -3.62 -1.56
C ALA A 205 -9.23 -3.00 -2.87
N ALA A 206 -7.92 -2.80 -3.03
CA ALA A 206 -7.33 -2.27 -4.25
C ALA A 206 -7.52 -3.23 -5.42
N ILE A 207 -7.34 -4.54 -5.20
CA ILE A 207 -7.63 -5.57 -6.20
C ILE A 207 -9.10 -5.48 -6.64
N ALA A 208 -10.05 -5.40 -5.70
CA ALA A 208 -11.46 -5.29 -6.02
C ALA A 208 -11.77 -4.05 -6.89
N VAL A 209 -11.22 -2.89 -6.54
CA VAL A 209 -11.38 -1.66 -7.34
C VAL A 209 -10.79 -1.81 -8.75
N ILE A 210 -9.62 -2.44 -8.87
CA ILE A 210 -9.00 -2.67 -10.18
C ILE A 210 -9.85 -3.62 -11.02
N VAL A 211 -10.33 -4.72 -10.45
CA VAL A 211 -11.20 -5.69 -11.13
C VAL A 211 -12.48 -4.99 -11.62
N GLU A 212 -13.13 -4.20 -10.76
CA GLU A 212 -14.32 -3.44 -11.13
C GLU A 212 -14.05 -2.46 -12.29
N ALA A 213 -12.94 -1.71 -12.24
CA ALA A 213 -12.59 -0.78 -13.31
C ALA A 213 -12.31 -1.48 -14.65
N VAL A 214 -11.68 -2.66 -14.61
CA VAL A 214 -11.45 -3.49 -15.80
C VAL A 214 -12.77 -4.05 -16.31
N ASP A 215 -13.63 -4.53 -15.42
CA ASP A 215 -14.96 -5.06 -15.74
C ASP A 215 -15.84 -4.02 -16.43
N GLN A 216 -15.92 -2.81 -15.89
CA GLN A 216 -16.64 -1.69 -16.50
C GLN A 216 -16.14 -1.36 -17.92
N SER A 217 -14.87 -1.62 -18.21
CA SER A 217 -14.26 -1.33 -19.52
C SER A 217 -14.39 -2.47 -20.53
N HIS A 218 -14.52 -3.72 -20.07
CA HIS A 218 -14.40 -4.91 -20.91
C HIS A 218 -15.60 -5.88 -20.83
N GLY A 219 -16.53 -5.69 -19.89
CA GLY A 219 -17.69 -6.56 -19.67
C GLY A 219 -17.27 -7.99 -19.32
N LEU A 220 -16.52 -8.15 -18.23
CA LEU A 220 -15.99 -9.45 -17.81
C LEU A 220 -17.11 -10.35 -17.26
N ASP A 221 -17.00 -11.65 -17.50
CA ASP A 221 -17.79 -12.65 -16.81
C ASP A 221 -17.24 -12.95 -15.39
N ASP A 222 -17.98 -13.73 -14.58
CA ASP A 222 -17.57 -14.07 -13.20
C ASP A 222 -16.23 -14.83 -13.15
N GLY A 223 -16.00 -15.73 -14.09
CA GLY A 223 -14.76 -16.51 -14.16
C GLY A 223 -13.56 -15.63 -14.53
N GLN A 224 -13.75 -14.69 -15.44
CA GLN A 224 -12.75 -13.70 -15.82
C GLN A 224 -12.45 -12.73 -14.68
N ARG A 225 -13.47 -12.22 -13.97
CA ARG A 225 -13.29 -11.39 -12.78
C ARG A 225 -12.45 -12.11 -11.72
N ALA A 226 -12.77 -13.37 -11.43
CA ALA A 226 -12.02 -14.18 -10.47
C ALA A 226 -10.56 -14.42 -10.93
N ALA A 227 -10.35 -14.74 -12.21
CA ALA A 227 -9.01 -14.95 -12.77
C ALA A 227 -8.15 -13.69 -12.70
N VAL A 228 -8.74 -12.52 -13.00
CA VAL A 228 -8.05 -11.22 -12.87
C VAL A 228 -7.70 -10.93 -11.42
N ALA A 229 -8.64 -11.13 -10.49
CA ALA A 229 -8.38 -10.94 -9.06
C ALA A 229 -7.21 -11.82 -8.56
N GLU A 230 -7.18 -13.09 -8.95
CA GLU A 230 -6.11 -14.03 -8.61
C GLU A 230 -4.77 -13.63 -9.25
N GLY A 231 -4.80 -13.21 -10.52
CA GLY A 231 -3.63 -12.70 -11.23
C GLY A 231 -3.01 -11.49 -10.51
N LEU A 232 -3.85 -10.52 -10.15
CA LEU A 232 -3.45 -9.33 -9.40
C LEU A 232 -2.93 -9.68 -8.00
N ALA A 233 -3.53 -10.66 -7.33
CA ALA A 233 -3.04 -11.15 -6.05
C ALA A 233 -1.63 -11.74 -6.19
N ARG A 234 -1.38 -12.62 -7.16
CA ARG A 234 -0.05 -13.24 -7.36
C ARG A 234 1.01 -12.24 -7.82
N GLY A 235 0.64 -11.34 -8.72
CA GLY A 235 1.53 -10.32 -9.30
C GLY A 235 1.52 -8.98 -8.57
N TRP A 236 1.11 -8.97 -7.29
CA TRP A 236 0.84 -7.73 -6.56
C TRP A 236 2.05 -6.78 -6.53
N GLN A 237 1.80 -5.49 -6.78
CA GLN A 237 2.79 -4.42 -6.65
C GLN A 237 2.30 -3.36 -5.66
N ASN A 238 3.17 -2.93 -4.73
CA ASN A 238 2.82 -1.94 -3.71
C ASN A 238 2.38 -0.58 -4.30
N SER A 239 2.83 -0.24 -5.51
CA SER A 239 2.39 0.96 -6.22
C SER A 239 0.89 0.95 -6.56
N TRP A 240 0.27 -0.23 -6.64
CA TRP A 240 -1.16 -0.37 -6.92
C TRP A 240 -2.05 0.03 -5.75
N GLU A 241 -1.53 0.10 -4.51
CA GLU A 241 -2.29 0.66 -3.38
C GLU A 241 -2.76 2.10 -3.63
N MET A 242 -2.05 2.85 -4.47
CA MET A 242 -2.42 4.23 -4.84
C MET A 242 -3.79 4.31 -5.52
N VAL A 243 -4.28 3.22 -6.11
CA VAL A 243 -5.62 3.17 -6.72
C VAL A 243 -6.70 3.48 -5.70
N LEU A 244 -6.55 3.09 -4.43
CA LEU A 244 -7.53 3.39 -3.39
C LEU A 244 -7.78 4.90 -3.24
N GLY A 245 -6.71 5.71 -3.34
CA GLY A 245 -6.83 7.18 -3.28
C GLY A 245 -7.34 7.82 -4.58
N HIS A 246 -7.49 7.04 -5.65
CA HIS A 246 -7.87 7.51 -6.98
C HIS A 246 -9.19 6.93 -7.49
N ALA A 247 -9.69 5.87 -6.88
CA ALA A 247 -10.93 5.16 -7.22
C ALA A 247 -12.15 6.10 -7.36
N GLN A 248 -12.11 7.25 -6.70
CA GLN A 248 -13.20 8.23 -6.73
C GLN A 248 -13.20 9.14 -7.97
N ARG A 249 -12.24 9.02 -8.90
CA ARG A 249 -12.13 9.89 -10.07
C ARG A 249 -12.42 9.14 -11.38
N PRO A 250 -13.50 9.46 -12.10
CA PRO A 250 -13.79 8.85 -13.39
C PRO A 250 -12.70 9.16 -14.43
N GLY A 251 -12.43 8.22 -15.34
CA GLY A 251 -11.53 8.40 -16.48
C GLY A 251 -10.02 8.28 -16.19
N ARG A 252 -9.64 7.73 -15.03
CA ARG A 252 -8.23 7.51 -14.68
C ARG A 252 -7.69 6.25 -15.37
N SER A 253 -6.47 6.35 -15.90
CA SER A 253 -5.73 5.18 -16.38
C SER A 253 -5.37 4.25 -15.22
N LEU A 254 -5.43 2.95 -15.47
CA LEU A 254 -4.95 1.94 -14.53
C LEU A 254 -3.44 2.14 -14.27
N PRO A 255 -2.94 1.75 -13.07
CA PRO A 255 -1.51 1.74 -12.80
C PRO A 255 -0.74 0.91 -13.83
N SER A 256 0.53 1.26 -14.02
CA SER A 256 1.47 0.48 -14.83
C SER A 256 1.50 -0.98 -14.40
N GLY A 257 1.60 -1.90 -15.36
CA GLY A 257 1.66 -3.35 -15.11
C GLY A 257 0.29 -4.02 -14.91
N VAL A 258 -0.77 -3.26 -14.58
CA VAL A 258 -2.13 -3.84 -14.43
C VAL A 258 -2.63 -4.41 -15.75
N ALA A 259 -2.47 -3.68 -16.86
CA ALA A 259 -2.94 -4.13 -18.16
C ALA A 259 -2.28 -5.45 -18.62
N GLU A 260 -0.98 -5.59 -18.37
CA GLU A 260 -0.23 -6.83 -18.67
C GLU A 260 -0.70 -7.99 -17.80
N CYS A 261 -0.89 -7.75 -16.50
CA CYS A 261 -1.41 -8.74 -15.56
C CYS A 261 -2.83 -9.21 -15.95
N VAL A 262 -3.71 -8.27 -16.32
CA VAL A 262 -5.07 -8.54 -16.80
C VAL A 262 -5.04 -9.36 -18.09
N ALA A 263 -4.22 -8.97 -19.07
CA ALA A 263 -4.10 -9.70 -20.33
C ALA A 263 -3.63 -11.15 -20.11
N GLN A 264 -2.67 -11.36 -19.22
CA GLN A 264 -2.19 -12.69 -18.86
C GLN A 264 -3.27 -13.52 -18.15
N ALA A 265 -4.00 -12.93 -17.19
CA ALA A 265 -5.06 -13.60 -16.46
C ALA A 265 -6.22 -14.03 -17.37
N VAL A 266 -6.72 -13.11 -18.21
CA VAL A 266 -7.81 -13.38 -19.15
C VAL A 266 -7.39 -14.39 -20.22
N GLY A 267 -6.17 -14.30 -20.75
CA GLY A 267 -5.64 -15.29 -21.72
C GLY A 267 -5.56 -16.71 -21.14
N THR A 268 -5.25 -16.83 -19.84
CA THR A 268 -5.20 -18.12 -19.14
C THR A 268 -6.61 -18.70 -18.94
N ALA A 269 -7.59 -17.86 -18.58
CA ALA A 269 -8.99 -18.28 -18.43
C ALA A 269 -9.60 -18.78 -19.75
N ALA A 270 -9.39 -18.06 -20.85
CA ALA A 270 -9.90 -18.44 -22.18
C ALA A 270 -9.27 -19.74 -22.72
N SER A 271 -8.05 -20.07 -22.30
CA SER A 271 -7.38 -21.32 -22.67
C SER A 271 -7.96 -22.51 -21.91
N SER A 272 -8.31 -22.31 -20.63
CA SER A 272 -8.88 -23.35 -19.77
C SER A 272 -10.31 -23.75 -20.18
N GLN A 273 -11.10 -22.81 -20.68
CA GLN A 273 -12.46 -23.11 -21.18
C GLN A 273 -12.44 -23.96 -22.46
N ARG A 274 -11.44 -23.79 -23.33
CA ARG A 274 -11.33 -24.54 -24.58
C ARG A 274 -10.98 -26.02 -24.38
N THR A 275 -10.25 -26.35 -23.32
CA THR A 275 -9.85 -27.74 -23.04
C THR A 275 -10.91 -28.54 -22.28
N GLY A 276 -11.84 -27.88 -21.58
CA GLY A 276 -12.90 -28.54 -20.80
C GLY A 276 -14.15 -28.96 -21.59
N GLY A 277 -14.35 -28.45 -22.81
CA GLY A 277 -15.56 -28.72 -23.62
C GLY A 277 -15.51 -29.98 -24.49
N GLY A 278 -14.38 -30.70 -24.51
CA GLY A 278 -14.21 -31.92 -25.31
C GLY A 278 -14.64 -33.17 -24.55
N THR A 279 -15.93 -33.30 -24.23
CA THR A 279 -16.48 -34.60 -23.83
C THR A 279 -17.18 -35.19 -25.06
N PRO A 280 -16.75 -36.36 -25.57
CA PRO A 280 -17.33 -37.03 -26.74
C PRO A 280 -18.76 -37.54 -26.48
#